data_AF-A0A822FXZ4-F1
#
_entry.id   AF-A0A822FXZ4-F1
#
_cell.length_a   1.000
_cell.length_b   1.000
_cell.length_c   1.000
_cell.angle_alpha   90.00
_cell.angle_beta   90.00
_cell.angle_gamma   90.00
#
_symmetry.space_group_name_H-M   'P 1'
#
loop_
_entity.id
_entity.type
_entity.pdbx_description
1 polymer ?
#
loop_
_entity_poly.entity_id
_entity_poly.type
_entity_poly.pdbx_seq_one_letter_code
_entity_poly.pdbx_strand_id
1 'polypeptide(L)' 'RNKCEYDFVEIMACPSGCINGGGQIRNSDTNLDDVRRTYETLPYLSQPLDLRLDDKNHIPLFTEYRPIEKNLLNTFNLKW' A
#
# COMPACT_ATOMS: atom_id res chain seq x y z
N ARG A 1 -22.07 -8.42 8.88
CA ARG A 1 -21.95 -6.96 8.58
C ARG A 1 -22.02 -6.24 9.93
N ASN A 2 -21.19 -5.21 10.19
CA ASN A 2 -20.97 -4.52 11.49
C ASN A 2 -20.15 -5.28 12.56
N LYS A 3 -18.93 -5.75 12.24
CA LYS A 3 -18.07 -6.40 13.24
C LYS A 3 -16.96 -5.50 13.82
N CYS A 4 -16.63 -4.37 13.20
CA CYS A 4 -15.57 -3.45 13.66
C CYS A 4 -15.90 -1.99 13.27
N GLU A 5 -15.58 -1.04 14.14
CA GLU A 5 -15.61 0.41 13.87
C GLU A 5 -14.18 0.90 13.62
N TYR A 6 -13.99 1.71 12.56
CA TYR A 6 -12.68 2.27 12.19
C TYR A 6 -12.85 3.71 11.69
N ASP A 7 -11.96 4.60 12.13
CA ASP A 7 -11.88 5.99 11.63
C ASP A 7 -11.05 6.10 10.35
N PHE A 8 -10.03 5.26 10.23
CA PHE A 8 -9.11 5.20 9.10
C PHE A 8 -8.70 3.76 8.79
N VAL A 9 -8.52 3.46 7.50
CA VAL A 9 -8.13 2.13 7.02
C VAL A 9 -7.03 2.27 5.98
N GLU A 10 -5.92 1.56 6.19
CA GLU A 10 -4.85 1.35 5.21
C GLU A 10 -4.91 -0.10 4.71
N ILE A 11 -4.81 -0.31 3.39
CA ILE A 11 -4.92 -1.63 2.76
C ILE A 11 -3.66 -1.91 1.93
N MET A 12 -3.08 -3.08 2.14
CA MET A 12 -1.92 -3.59 1.39
C MET A 12 -2.30 -4.88 0.65
N ALA A 13 -1.77 -5.07 -0.57
CA ALA A 13 -2.02 -6.28 -1.34
C ALA A 13 -1.17 -7.49 -0.89
N CYS A 14 0.08 -7.24 -0.50
CA CYS A 14 1.01 -8.30 -0.08
C CYS A 14 0.95 -8.50 1.46
N PRO A 15 0.95 -9.76 1.95
CA PRO A 15 1.17 -10.04 3.36
C PRO A 15 2.51 -9.46 3.81
N SER A 16 2.56 -8.84 4.99
CA SER A 16 3.77 -8.15 5.51
C SER A 16 4.26 -6.95 4.68
N GLY A 17 3.39 -6.37 3.83
CA GLY A 17 3.66 -5.11 3.13
C GLY A 17 4.65 -5.22 1.97
N CYS A 18 5.22 -4.08 1.56
CA CYS A 18 6.01 -3.96 0.33
C CYS A 18 7.31 -4.79 0.30
N ILE A 19 7.90 -5.09 1.47
CA ILE A 19 9.13 -5.90 1.57
C ILE A 19 8.86 -7.36 1.16
N ASN A 20 7.61 -7.80 1.14
CA ASN A 20 7.19 -9.10 0.62
C ASN A 20 6.52 -9.01 -0.77
N GLY A 21 6.81 -7.95 -1.53
CA GLY A 21 6.25 -7.76 -2.87
C GLY A 21 6.70 -8.84 -3.85
N GLY A 22 5.87 -9.15 -4.84
CA GLY A 22 6.18 -10.19 -5.85
C GLY A 22 7.42 -9.92 -6.72
N GLY A 23 7.97 -8.70 -6.68
CA GLY A 23 9.20 -8.31 -7.38
C GLY A 23 10.48 -8.45 -6.55
N GLN A 24 10.40 -8.92 -5.30
CA GLN A 24 11.57 -9.10 -4.43
C GLN A 24 12.34 -10.38 -4.76
N ILE A 25 13.61 -10.45 -4.34
CA ILE A 25 14.44 -11.65 -4.49
C ILE A 25 13.81 -12.79 -3.69
N ARG A 26 13.58 -13.93 -4.36
CA ARG A 26 13.00 -15.12 -3.73
C ARG A 26 14.03 -15.82 -2.86
N ASN A 27 13.77 -15.87 -1.55
CA ASN A 27 14.48 -16.75 -0.63
C ASN A 27 13.67 -18.04 -0.45
N SER A 28 14.35 -19.19 -0.45
CA SER A 28 13.74 -20.52 -0.29
C SER A 28 12.93 -20.66 0.99
N ASP A 29 13.33 -19.95 2.05
CA ASP A 29 12.80 -20.08 3.41
C ASP A 29 12.24 -18.76 3.95
N THR A 30 11.51 -18.03 3.10
CA THR A 30 10.95 -16.73 3.53
C THR A 30 9.88 -16.94 4.60
N ASN A 31 10.19 -16.59 5.85
CA ASN A 31 9.24 -16.54 6.95
C ASN A 31 8.62 -15.13 7.06
N LEU A 32 7.28 -15.05 7.04
CA LEU A 32 6.55 -13.78 7.12
C LEU A 32 6.83 -12.99 8.40
N ASP A 33 7.15 -13.67 9.51
CA ASP A 33 7.50 -13.02 10.78
C ASP A 33 8.83 -12.28 10.68
N ASP A 34 9.80 -12.84 9.95
CA ASP A 34 11.09 -12.20 9.73
C ASP A 34 10.97 -10.99 8.80
N VAL A 35 10.08 -11.08 7.79
CA VAL A 35 9.78 -9.93 6.92
C VAL A 35 9.13 -8.81 7.73
N ARG A 36 8.19 -9.14 8.61
CA ARG A 36 7.55 -8.16 9.50
C ARG A 36 8.56 -7.50 10.43
N ARG A 37 9.44 -8.28 11.07
CA ARG A 37 10.49 -7.74 11.95
C ARG A 37 11.39 -6.77 11.19
N THR A 38 11.74 -7.11 9.94
CA THR A 38 12.54 -6.24 9.08
C THR A 38 11.82 -4.92 8.80
N TYR A 39 10.52 -4.96 8.49
CA TYR A 39 9.70 -3.78 8.28
C TYR A 39 9.70 -2.83 9.49
N GLU A 40 9.64 -3.38 10.71
CA GLU A 40 9.65 -2.62 11.96
C GLU A 40 11.00 -1.92 12.24
N THR A 41 12.09 -2.36 11.60
CA THR A 41 13.40 -1.71 11.71
C THR A 41 13.61 -0.56 10.74
N LEU A 42 12.67 -0.30 9.82
CA LEU A 42 12.81 0.78 8.86
C LEU A 42 12.90 2.14 9.57
N PRO A 43 13.80 3.04 9.11
CA PRO A 43 13.95 4.34 9.73
C PRO A 43 12.66 5.15 9.58
N TYR A 44 12.11 5.60 10.71
CA TYR A 44 11.04 6.58 10.69
C TYR A 44 11.62 7.95 10.32
N LEU A 45 10.97 8.67 9.41
CA LEU A 45 11.27 10.08 9.17
C LEU A 45 10.84 10.86 10.41
N SER A 46 11.82 11.26 11.23
CA SER A 46 11.61 11.92 12.52
C SER A 46 10.95 13.31 12.43
N GLN A 47 10.82 13.85 11.23
CA GLN A 47 10.22 15.15 10.98
C GLN A 47 9.05 14.99 10.01
N PRO A 48 7.86 15.53 10.33
CA PRO A 48 6.81 15.67 9.35
C PRO A 48 7.37 16.48 8.19
N LEU A 49 7.30 15.92 6.99
CA LEU A 49 7.54 16.71 5.79
C LEU A 49 6.46 17.81 5.80
N ASP A 50 6.85 19.09 5.80
CA ASP A 50 5.92 20.23 5.71
C ASP A 50 5.31 20.25 4.30
N LEU A 51 4.44 19.28 4.05
CA LEU A 51 3.72 19.07 2.81
C LEU A 51 2.55 20.03 2.82
N ARG A 52 2.84 21.26 2.41
CA ARG A 52 1.84 22.30 2.25
C ARG A 52 0.96 22.01 1.03
N LEU A 53 -0.09 21.20 1.24
CA LEU A 53 -1.00 20.71 0.20
C LEU A 53 -1.81 21.82 -0.51
N ASP A 54 -1.83 23.04 0.05
CA ASP A 54 -2.52 24.23 -0.48
C ASP A 54 -1.62 25.16 -1.33
N ASP A 55 -0.33 24.88 -1.48
CA ASP A 55 0.56 25.72 -2.28
C ASP A 55 0.31 25.54 -3.79
N LYS A 56 -0.11 26.63 -4.45
CA LYS A 56 -0.39 26.67 -5.90
C LYS A 56 0.85 26.47 -6.76
N ASN A 57 2.05 26.56 -6.19
CA ASN A 57 3.31 26.27 -6.88
C ASN A 57 3.74 24.81 -6.75
N HIS A 58 2.98 23.98 -6.03
CA HIS A 58 3.34 22.59 -5.78
C HIS A 58 2.92 21.68 -6.94
N ILE A 59 3.73 20.64 -7.17
CA ILE A 59 3.41 19.54 -8.09
C ILE A 59 2.09 18.89 -7.60
N PRO A 60 1.16 18.54 -8.50
CA PRO A 60 -0.06 17.84 -8.09
C PRO A 60 0.28 16.50 -7.44
N LEU A 61 0.01 16.39 -6.13
CA LEU A 61 0.20 15.17 -5.34
C LEU A 61 -1.10 14.34 -5.20
N PHE A 62 -2.15 14.76 -5.90
CA PHE A 62 -3.46 14.13 -5.87
C PHE A 62 -3.74 13.42 -7.19
N THR A 63 -4.54 12.37 -7.14
CA THR A 63 -5.03 11.63 -8.30
C THR A 63 -6.49 11.26 -8.09
N GLU A 64 -7.17 10.86 -9.17
CA GLU A 64 -8.57 10.45 -9.15
C GLU A 64 -8.70 8.97 -9.49
N TYR A 65 -9.63 8.28 -8.81
CA TYR A 65 -10.01 6.91 -9.14
C TYR A 65 -11.32 6.92 -9.92
N ARG A 66 -11.45 5.98 -10.88
CA ARG A 66 -12.68 5.80 -11.64
C ARG A 66 -13.25 4.41 -11.39
N PRO A 67 -14.57 4.29 -11.22
CA PRO A 67 -15.19 2.98 -11.18
C PRO A 67 -14.99 2.28 -12.52
N ILE A 68 -14.66 0.99 -12.47
CA ILE A 68 -14.52 0.14 -13.66
C ILE A 68 -15.60 -0.93 -13.59
N GLU A 69 -16.29 -1.16 -14.72
CA GLU A 69 -17.29 -2.21 -14.82
C GLU A 69 -16.64 -3.61 -14.69
N LYS A 70 -17.34 -4.54 -14.02
CA LYS A 70 -16.78 -5.87 -13.70
C LYS A 70 -16.46 -6.72 -14.94
N ASN A 71 -17.22 -6.55 -16.02
CA ASN A 71 -16.97 -7.18 -17.32
C ASN A 71 -15.58 -6.82 -17.88
N LEU A 72 -15.08 -5.60 -17.64
CA LEU A 72 -13.76 -5.15 -18.08
C LEU A 72 -12.62 -5.76 -17.24
N LEU A 73 -12.86 -6.10 -15.97
CA LEU A 73 -11.86 -6.74 -15.11
C LEU A 73 -11.42 -8.12 -15.64
N ASN A 74 -12.37 -8.87 -16.23
CA ASN A 74 -12.09 -10.15 -16.85
C ASN A 74 -11.19 -10.03 -18.08
N THR A 75 -11.28 -8.93 -18.83
CA THR A 75 -10.44 -8.65 -19.99
C THR A 75 -8.97 -8.43 -19.60
N PHE A 76 -8.71 -7.89 -18.41
CA PHE A 76 -7.35 -7.62 -17.94
C PHE A 76 -6.72 -8.77 -17.13
N ASN A 77 -7.36 -9.95 -17.08
CA ASN A 77 -6.94 -11.07 -16.22
C ASN A 77 -6.68 -10.65 -14.75
N LEU A 78 -7.36 -9.59 -14.30
CA LEU A 78 -7.25 -9.13 -12.93
C LEU A 78 -8.13 -10.04 -12.06
N LYS A 79 -7.48 -11.01 -11.41
CA LYS A 79 -8.13 -11.89 -10.43
C LYS A 79 -8.14 -11.17 -9.09
N TRP A 80 -9.26 -10.54 -8.77
CA TRP A 80 -9.56 -10.02 -7.43
C TRP A 80 -10.48 -10.98 -6.69
#